data_AF-A0A1I0WZM4-F1
#
_entry.id   AF-A0A1I0WZM4-F1
#
_cell.length_a   1.000
_cell.length_b   1.000
_cell.length_c   1.000
_cell.angle_alpha   90.00
_cell.angle_beta   90.00
_cell.angle_gamma   90.00
#
_symmetry.space_group_name_H-M   'P 1'
#
loop_
_entity.id
_entity.type
_entity.pdbx_description
1 polymer ?
#
loop_
_entity_poly.entity_id
_entity_poly.type
_entity_poly.pdbx_seq_one_letter_code
_entity_poly.pdbx_strand_id
1 'polypeptide(L)'
;MQTASGRGAPPTNEQLRQLVQAAGYGDQVAKLRIIDFFEQEIDDLSRFMRMPRDEAKQALRLELLELIRLKAEEMAAGGRCAEPQAAYAAANNI
;
A
#
# COMPACT_ATOMS: atom_id res chain seq x y z
N MET A 1 18.33 27.88 3.30
CA MET A 1 18.29 26.70 4.20
C MET A 1 16.89 26.13 4.13
N GLN A 2 16.70 24.95 3.53
CA GLN A 2 15.37 24.29 3.42
C GLN A 2 15.38 23.09 4.38
N THR A 3 14.63 23.20 5.45
CA THR A 3 14.54 22.17 6.49
C THR A 3 13.35 21.24 6.23
N ALA A 4 13.67 19.95 6.09
CA ALA A 4 12.95 18.77 6.56
C ALA A 4 11.48 18.52 6.12
N SER A 5 11.33 17.45 5.32
CA SER A 5 10.28 16.43 5.37
C SER A 5 8.92 16.82 5.96
N GLY A 6 7.96 17.09 5.07
CA GLY A 6 6.53 17.11 5.38
C GLY A 6 5.98 15.70 5.68
N ARG A 7 6.44 15.05 6.76
CA ARG A 7 5.70 13.94 7.35
C ARG A 7 4.47 14.55 8.04
N GLY A 8 3.33 14.51 7.35
CA GLY A 8 2.03 14.73 7.99
C GLY A 8 1.86 13.77 9.18
N ALA A 9 0.96 14.11 10.10
CA ALA A 9 0.66 13.24 11.23
C ALA A 9 0.36 11.81 10.75
N PRO A 10 0.78 10.76 11.49
CA PRO A 10 0.49 9.39 11.12
C PRO A 10 -1.03 9.22 10.96
N PRO A 11 -1.50 8.50 9.93
CA PRO A 11 -2.91 8.25 9.75
C PRO A 11 -3.47 7.54 10.98
N THR A 12 -4.62 7.99 11.43
CA THR A 12 -5.42 7.26 12.42
C THR A 12 -5.85 5.90 11.86
N ASN A 13 -6.21 4.96 12.73
CA ASN A 13 -6.69 3.64 12.31
C ASN A 13 -7.85 3.72 11.30
N GLU A 14 -8.72 4.72 11.45
CA GLU A 14 -9.83 4.93 10.52
C GLU A 14 -9.36 5.41 9.14
N GLN A 15 -8.42 6.36 9.11
CA GLN A 15 -7.81 6.81 7.86
C GLN A 15 -7.04 5.68 7.17
N LEU A 16 -6.35 4.82 7.93
CA LEU A 16 -5.67 3.66 7.40
C LEU A 16 -6.65 2.66 6.79
N ARG A 17 -7.80 2.40 7.44
CA ARG A 17 -8.86 1.55 6.87
C ARG A 17 -9.39 2.09 5.53
N GLN A 18 -9.64 3.40 5.46
CA GLN A 18 -10.10 4.05 4.22
C GLN A 18 -9.06 3.94 3.11
N LEU A 19 -7.77 4.11 3.43
CA LEU A 19 -6.69 3.94 2.46
C LEU A 19 -6.61 2.50 1.95
N VAL A 20 -6.72 1.50 2.84
CA VAL A 20 -6.69 0.08 2.44
C VAL A 20 -7.88 -0.26 1.53
N GLN A 21 -9.07 0.22 1.86
CA GLN A 21 -10.26 0.03 1.03
C GLN A 21 -10.09 0.68 -0.36
N ALA A 22 -9.65 1.93 -0.43
CA ALA A 22 -9.41 2.63 -1.69
C ALA A 22 -8.34 1.93 -2.54
N ALA A 23 -7.24 1.48 -1.91
CA ALA A 23 -6.19 0.74 -2.57
C ALA A 23 -6.68 -0.58 -3.19
N GLY A 24 -7.66 -1.25 -2.55
CA GLY A 24 -8.33 -2.44 -3.08
C GLY A 24 -9.12 -2.18 -4.36
N TYR A 25 -9.73 -1.00 -4.49
CA TYR A 25 -10.44 -0.58 -5.69
C TYR A 25 -9.51 -0.05 -6.81
N GLY A 26 -8.19 -0.22 -6.65
CA GLY A 26 -7.21 0.18 -7.65
C GLY A 26 -6.67 1.61 -7.48
N ASP A 27 -6.98 2.30 -6.37
CA ASP A 27 -6.42 3.63 -6.11
C ASP A 27 -4.91 3.55 -5.84
N GLN A 28 -4.13 3.96 -6.86
CA GLN A 28 -2.68 3.97 -6.80
C GLN A 28 -2.13 5.00 -5.80
N VAL A 29 -2.82 6.12 -5.60
CA VAL A 29 -2.41 7.14 -4.62
C VAL A 29 -2.59 6.61 -3.20
N ALA A 30 -3.66 5.87 -2.94
CA ALA A 30 -3.88 5.20 -1.66
C ALA A 30 -2.77 4.18 -1.37
N LYS A 31 -2.38 3.35 -2.36
CA LYS A 31 -1.26 2.40 -2.22
C LYS A 31 0.05 3.10 -1.87
N LEU A 32 0.39 4.16 -2.61
CA LEU A 32 1.62 4.92 -2.38
C LEU A 32 1.63 5.58 -1.00
N ARG A 33 0.51 6.14 -0.56
CA ARG A 33 0.39 6.70 0.80
C ARG A 33 0.60 5.67 1.91
N ILE A 34 0.13 4.44 1.71
CA ILE A 34 0.38 3.36 2.68
C ILE A 34 1.86 2.99 2.68
N ILE A 35 2.50 2.86 1.51
CA ILE A 35 3.95 2.58 1.43
C ILE A 35 4.75 3.69 2.12
N ASP A 36 4.48 4.95 1.80
CA ASP A 36 5.17 6.11 2.39
C ASP A 36 5.02 6.15 3.92
N PHE A 37 3.87 5.72 4.43
CA PHE A 37 3.62 5.63 5.86
C PHE A 37 4.55 4.60 6.55
N PHE A 38 4.76 3.44 5.92
CA PHE A 38 5.61 2.36 6.45
C PHE A 38 7.09 2.43 6.02
N GLU A 39 7.51 3.47 5.29
CA GLU A 39 8.85 3.54 4.72
C GLU A 39 9.96 3.50 5.78
N GLN A 40 9.71 4.06 6.97
CA GLN A 40 10.66 4.02 8.08
C GLN A 40 10.80 2.59 8.62
N GLU A 41 9.68 1.90 8.84
CA GLU A 41 9.63 0.51 9.29
C GLU A 41 10.27 -0.42 8.25
N ILE A 42 10.08 -0.15 6.96
CA ILE A 42 10.73 -0.88 5.87
C ILE A 42 12.25 -0.70 5.94
N ASP A 43 12.74 0.54 6.15
CA ASP A 43 14.19 0.78 6.32
C ASP A 43 14.75 0.06 7.55
N ASP A 44 14.03 0.08 8.67
CA ASP A 44 14.46 -0.55 9.92
C ASP A 44 14.40 -2.09 9.86
N LEU A 45 13.38 -2.67 9.24
CA LEU A 45 13.26 -4.12 9.06
C LEU A 45 14.30 -4.66 8.07
N SER A 46 14.59 -3.92 6.99
CA SER A 46 15.58 -4.32 5.98
C SER A 46 16.97 -4.59 6.56
N ARG A 47 17.30 -4.02 7.74
CA ARG A 47 18.61 -4.18 8.40
C ARG A 47 18.85 -5.58 8.94
N PHE A 48 17.77 -6.32 9.18
CA PHE A 48 17.81 -7.63 9.82
C PHE A 48 17.74 -8.79 8.81
N MET A 49 17.52 -8.49 7.52
CA MET A 49 17.40 -9.50 6.48
C MET A 49 18.78 -9.90 5.94
N ARG A 50 18.98 -11.20 5.66
CA ARG A 50 20.24 -11.74 5.10
C ARG A 50 20.30 -11.56 3.57
N MET A 51 20.14 -10.33 3.10
CA MET A 51 20.21 -9.94 1.68
C MET A 51 20.63 -8.46 1.57
N PRO A 52 21.02 -7.98 0.37
CA PRO A 52 21.32 -6.57 0.14
C PRO A 52 20.18 -5.65 0.58
N ARG A 53 20.53 -4.48 1.13
CA ARG A 53 19.58 -3.50 1.68
C ARG A 53 18.48 -3.13 0.69
N ASP A 54 18.84 -2.86 -0.56
CA ASP A 54 17.87 -2.43 -1.58
C ASP A 54 16.92 -3.56 -1.98
N GLU A 55 17.42 -4.80 -2.06
CA GLU A 55 16.61 -5.99 -2.29
C GLU A 55 15.64 -6.25 -1.13
N ALA A 56 16.12 -6.13 0.12
CA ALA A 56 15.28 -6.27 1.31
C ALA A 56 14.15 -5.22 1.35
N LYS A 57 14.47 -3.96 1.05
CA LYS A 57 13.46 -2.89 0.97
C LYS A 57 12.43 -3.17 -0.11
N GLN A 58 12.86 -3.61 -1.28
CA GLN A 58 11.95 -3.97 -2.37
C GLN A 58 11.05 -5.15 -1.99
N ALA A 59 11.60 -6.20 -1.38
CA ALA A 59 10.84 -7.34 -0.89
C ALA A 59 9.77 -6.90 0.11
N LEU A 60 10.14 -6.09 1.12
CA LEU A 60 9.20 -5.58 2.11
C LEU A 60 8.08 -4.72 1.50
N ARG A 61 8.38 -3.88 0.50
CA ARG A 61 7.36 -3.12 -0.23
C ARG A 61 6.41 -4.03 -1.00
N LEU A 62 6.93 -5.09 -1.63
CA LEU A 62 6.12 -6.06 -2.36
C LEU A 62 5.18 -6.82 -1.42
N GLU A 63 5.70 -7.32 -0.30
CA GLU A 63 4.91 -8.00 0.73
C GLU A 63 3.84 -7.08 1.33
N LEU A 64 4.16 -5.80 1.56
CA LEU A 64 3.19 -4.82 2.02
C LEU A 64 2.07 -4.59 1.00
N LEU A 65 2.41 -4.47 -0.29
CA LEU A 65 1.42 -4.34 -1.36
C LEU A 65 0.48 -5.55 -1.44
N GLU A 66 1.03 -6.76 -1.30
CA GLU A 66 0.24 -7.98 -1.29
C GLU A 66 -0.65 -8.06 -0.05
N LEU A 67 -0.14 -7.68 1.12
CA LEU A 67 -0.93 -7.60 2.35
C LEU A 67 -2.10 -6.60 2.20
N ILE A 68 -1.88 -5.44 1.59
CA ILE A 68 -2.94 -4.46 1.30
C ILE A 68 -4.01 -5.08 0.41
N ARG A 69 -3.61 -5.80 -0.65
CA ARG A 69 -4.54 -6.49 -1.56
C ARG A 69 -5.42 -7.49 -0.80
N LEU A 70 -4.78 -8.39 -0.03
CA LEU A 70 -5.48 -9.40 0.76
C LEU A 70 -6.45 -8.77 1.77
N LYS A 71 -6.04 -7.68 2.43
CA LYS A 71 -6.90 -7.00 3.40
C LYS A 71 -8.05 -6.25 2.77
N ALA A 72 -7.87 -5.68 1.59
CA ALA A 72 -8.96 -5.05 0.88
C ALA A 72 -9.97 -6.09 0.35
N GLU A 73 -9.50 -7.27 -0.09
CA GLU A 73 -10.35 -8.40 -0.46
C GLU A 73 -11.15 -8.94 0.75
N GLU A 74 -10.52 -9.03 1.93
CA GLU A 74 -11.19 -9.42 3.18
C GLU A 74 -12.30 -8.41 3.56
N MET A 75 -12.02 -7.10 3.43
CA MET A 75 -13.01 -6.05 3.66
C MET A 75 -14.16 -6.09 2.64
N ALA A 76 -13.87 -6.44 1.39
CA ALA A 76 -14.89 -6.62 0.35
C ALA A 76 -15.73 -7.90 0.58
N ALA A 77 -15.12 -8.98 1.07
CA ALA A 77 -15.81 -10.25 1.34
C ALA A 77 -16.79 -10.15 2.54
N GLY A 78 -16.57 -9.21 3.47
CA GLY A 78 -17.50 -8.90 4.55
C GLY A 78 -18.81 -8.21 4.12
N GLY A 79 -18.89 -7.75 2.87
CA GLY A 79 -20.08 -7.14 2.28
C GLY A 79 -20.37 -7.75 0.91
N ARG A 80 -21.41 -8.59 0.83
CA ARG A 80 -21.87 -9.24 -0.41
C ARG A 80 -21.73 -8.33 -1.64
N CYS A 81 -20.96 -8.80 -2.63
CA CYS A 81 -20.90 -8.35 -4.04
C CYS A 81 -20.18 -7.02 -4.33
N ALA A 82 -19.05 -7.09 -5.05
CA ALA A 82 -18.82 -6.36 -6.32
C ALA A 82 -17.41 -6.69 -6.87
N GLU A 83 -17.34 -7.37 -8.00
CA GLU A 83 -16.14 -7.37 -8.85
C GLU A 83 -15.83 -5.94 -9.32
N PRO A 84 -14.55 -5.54 -9.35
CA PRO A 84 -14.12 -4.49 -10.26
C PRO A 84 -12.91 -4.97 -11.07
N GLN A 85 -13.06 -6.05 -11.84
CA GLN A 85 -12.05 -6.43 -12.85
C GLN A 85 -12.50 -6.22 -14.30
N ALA A 86 -13.79 -5.94 -14.55
CA ALA A 86 -14.29 -5.67 -15.90
C ALA A 86 -13.98 -4.25 -16.43
N ALA A 87 -13.65 -3.28 -15.58
CA ALA A 87 -13.45 -1.88 -16.02
C ALA A 87 -12.01 -1.53 -16.41
N TYR A 88 -11.01 -2.26 -15.90
CA TYR A 88 -9.60 -1.90 -16.13
C TYR A 88 -9.06 -2.39 -17.49
N ALA A 89 -9.70 -3.38 -18.12
CA ALA A 89 -9.28 -3.91 -19.43
C ALA A 89 -9.70 -3.05 -20.63
N ALA A 90 -10.59 -2.08 -20.47
CA ALA A 90 -11.08 -1.25 -21.57
C ALA A 90 -10.20 -0.03 -21.89
N ALA A 91 -9.23 0.31 -21.04
CA ALA A 91 -8.41 1.52 -21.19
C ALA A 91 -7.05 1.31 -21.89
N ASN A 92 -6.66 0.07 -22.20
CA ASN A 92 -5.32 -0.24 -22.72
C ASN A 92 -5.29 -1.03 -24.04
N ASN A 93 -6.34 -0.96 -24.86
CA ASN A 93 -6.27 -1.39 -26.26
C ASN A 93 -6.46 -0.19 -27.19
N ILE A 94 -5.33 0.39 -27.63
CA ILE A 94 -5.21 1.09 -28.92
C ILE A 94 -4.58 0.11 -29.90
#